data_AF-A0A0P7BIH2-F1
#
_entry.id   AF-A0A0P7BIH2-F1
#
_cell.length_a   1.000
_cell.length_b   1.000
_cell.length_c   1.000
_cell.angle_alpha   90.00
_cell.angle_beta   90.00
_cell.angle_gamma   90.00
#
_symmetry.space_group_name_H-M   'P 1'
#
loop_
_entity.id
_entity.type
_entity.pdbx_description
1 polymer ?
#
loop_
_entity_poly.entity_id
_entity_poly.type
_entity_poly.pdbx_seq_one_letter_code
_entity_poly.pdbx_strand_id
1 'polypeptide(L)'
;MSATCGTCWREFPSESRARQQHCDATGHSWPEYECDTCCEYFQDEEDRRHHMDSLDHWFDDAPECDLCYRRYSTQKALDTHMIEDHIYCAECERSFQNRHNLQQHLNSARHRSTNVKCPFCGDSRGTASGLVHHLERGQCPRAPLDRDKLYRAIRQRDPDGVISKKLIEWHGSDTYEATSKAYNHQCGAYECYLCHNLFSSLRALNQHFASPRHQQNLYHCPGRSCRKEFSTLAGLINHFESESCGFMRFQAVQSSIQNIVSSDRRIGF
;
A
#
# COMPACT_ATOMS: atom_id res chain seq x y z
N MET A 1 -22.48 16.29 5.63
CA MET A 1 -23.63 16.79 6.41
C MET A 1 -23.07 17.65 7.56
N SER A 2 -23.85 18.24 8.45
CA SER A 2 -23.33 18.90 9.66
C SER A 2 -24.05 18.35 10.88
N ALA A 3 -23.33 18.11 11.97
CA ALA A 3 -23.87 17.60 13.22
C ALA A 3 -24.14 18.77 14.17
N THR A 4 -25.34 18.88 14.72
CA THR A 4 -25.71 20.02 15.60
C THR A 4 -25.89 19.56 17.05
N CYS A 5 -25.66 20.47 17.99
CA CYS A 5 -25.99 20.27 19.41
C CYS A 5 -27.46 20.62 19.66
N GLY A 6 -28.21 19.78 20.38
CA GLY A 6 -29.64 19.99 20.64
C GLY A 6 -29.94 21.06 21.69
N THR A 7 -28.98 21.37 22.57
CA THR A 7 -29.15 22.42 23.60
C THR A 7 -28.72 23.80 23.11
N CYS A 8 -27.60 23.89 22.39
CA CYS A 8 -27.00 25.18 22.00
C CYS A 8 -26.99 25.44 20.49
N TRP A 9 -27.49 24.50 19.68
CA TRP A 9 -27.62 24.60 18.22
C TRP A 9 -26.31 24.90 17.47
N ARG A 10 -25.17 24.70 18.14
CA ARG A 10 -23.87 24.87 17.51
C ARG A 10 -23.68 23.80 16.45
N GLU A 11 -23.33 24.24 15.25
CA GLU A 11 -22.97 23.36 14.15
C GLU A 11 -21.53 22.88 14.30
N PHE A 12 -21.37 21.58 14.10
CA PHE A 12 -20.09 20.92 13.98
C PHE A 12 -20.03 20.25 12.61
N PRO A 13 -18.84 20.07 12.03
CA PRO A 13 -18.69 19.23 10.85
C PRO A 13 -19.37 17.87 11.11
N SER A 14 -20.18 17.35 10.17
CA SER A 14 -20.69 15.97 10.32
C SER A 14 -19.47 15.12 10.52
N GLU A 15 -19.45 14.39 11.63
CA GLU A 15 -18.40 13.49 12.11
C GLU A 15 -17.76 13.82 13.46
N SER A 16 -18.25 14.80 14.19
CA SER A 16 -17.42 15.37 15.23
C SER A 16 -17.45 14.62 16.58
N ARG A 17 -16.34 13.93 16.87
CA ARG A 17 -15.79 13.80 18.24
C ARG A 17 -15.81 15.14 18.99
N ALA A 18 -15.75 16.26 18.26
CA ALA A 18 -15.92 17.59 18.83
C ALA A 18 -17.36 17.87 19.34
N ARG A 19 -18.43 17.37 18.70
CA ARG A 19 -19.80 17.47 19.24
C ARG A 19 -19.93 16.63 20.50
N GLN A 20 -19.43 15.40 20.49
CA GLN A 20 -19.47 14.54 21.68
C GLN A 20 -18.70 15.16 22.84
N GLN A 21 -17.44 15.56 22.62
CA GLN A 21 -16.64 16.25 23.64
C GLN A 21 -17.30 17.55 24.12
N HIS A 22 -17.98 18.27 23.23
CA HIS A 22 -18.76 19.44 23.62
C HIS A 22 -19.90 19.05 24.55
N CYS A 23 -20.74 18.08 24.18
CA CYS A 23 -21.85 17.60 25.00
C CYS A 23 -21.38 17.05 26.34
N ASP A 24 -20.33 16.23 26.37
CA ASP A 24 -19.75 15.66 27.59
C ASP A 24 -19.17 16.74 28.53
N ALA A 25 -18.48 17.74 27.97
CA ALA A 25 -17.88 18.80 28.76
C ALA A 25 -18.88 19.85 29.26
N THR A 26 -20.00 20.03 28.55
CA THR A 26 -21.00 21.08 28.86
C THR A 26 -22.28 20.53 29.49
N GLY A 27 -22.47 19.21 29.49
CA GLY A 27 -23.72 18.57 29.88
C GLY A 27 -24.87 18.82 28.90
N HIS A 28 -24.56 19.23 27.66
CA HIS A 28 -25.57 19.44 26.62
C HIS A 28 -26.04 18.13 26.00
N SER A 29 -27.27 18.14 25.49
CA SER A 29 -27.91 17.00 24.85
C SER A 29 -27.88 17.10 23.33
N TRP A 30 -28.05 15.95 22.70
CA TRP A 30 -28.23 15.84 21.26
C TRP A 30 -29.69 16.20 20.91
N PRO A 31 -30.00 16.54 19.64
CA PRO A 31 -31.38 16.77 19.21
C PRO A 31 -32.30 15.58 19.53
N GLU A 32 -33.52 15.85 19.98
CA GLU A 32 -34.45 14.86 20.55
C GLU A 32 -34.91 13.79 19.55
N TYR A 33 -35.02 14.14 18.27
CA TYR A 33 -35.38 13.23 17.17
C TYR A 33 -34.26 13.12 16.13
N GLU A 34 -33.01 13.03 16.58
CA GLU A 34 -31.89 12.68 15.71
C GLU A 34 -31.99 11.21 15.26
N CYS A 35 -31.60 10.93 14.03
CA CYS A 35 -31.45 9.57 13.52
C CYS A 35 -30.24 8.88 14.17
N ASP A 36 -30.38 7.59 14.48
CA ASP A 36 -29.32 6.81 15.14
C ASP A 36 -28.18 6.43 14.18
N THR A 37 -28.45 6.42 12.87
CA THR A 37 -27.53 5.95 11.82
C THR A 37 -26.97 7.10 10.97
N CYS A 38 -27.56 8.30 11.04
CA CYS A 38 -27.08 9.50 10.33
C CYS A 38 -27.28 10.77 11.18
N CYS A 39 -26.62 11.88 10.83
CA CYS A 39 -26.71 13.13 11.60
C CYS A 39 -27.94 14.00 11.26
N GLU A 40 -28.97 13.43 10.62
CA GLU A 40 -30.23 14.14 10.34
C GLU A 40 -31.13 14.11 11.57
N TYR A 41 -31.83 15.21 11.84
CA TYR A 41 -32.80 15.31 12.92
C TYR A 41 -34.14 15.81 12.40
N PHE A 42 -35.21 15.32 13.03
CA PHE A 42 -36.58 15.53 12.57
C PHE A 42 -37.38 16.38 13.54
N GLN A 43 -38.53 16.89 13.09
CA GLN A 43 -39.39 17.72 13.93
C GLN A 43 -40.16 16.90 14.96
N ASP A 44 -40.43 15.64 14.65
CA ASP A 44 -41.11 14.70 15.52
C ASP A 44 -40.64 13.25 15.30
N GLU A 45 -41.11 12.36 16.17
CA GLU A 45 -40.78 10.94 16.14
C GLU A 45 -41.33 10.24 14.89
N GLU A 46 -42.45 10.69 14.32
CA GLU A 46 -43.08 10.05 13.16
C GLU A 46 -42.27 10.28 11.88
N ASP A 47 -41.76 11.49 11.69
CA ASP A 47 -40.84 11.84 10.61
C ASP A 47 -39.52 11.08 10.72
N ARG A 48 -38.99 10.98 11.95
CA ARG A 48 -37.81 10.14 12.21
C ARG A 48 -38.10 8.68 11.87
N ARG A 49 -39.25 8.15 12.28
CA ARG A 49 -39.64 6.76 12.02
C ARG A 49 -39.78 6.49 10.52
N HIS A 50 -40.38 7.40 9.76
CA HIS A 50 -40.46 7.31 8.31
C HIS A 50 -39.10 7.42 7.63
N HIS A 51 -38.20 8.28 8.11
CA HIS A 51 -36.82 8.30 7.64
C HIS A 51 -36.12 6.95 7.89
N MET A 52 -36.27 6.41 9.09
CA MET A 52 -35.69 5.12 9.46
C MET A 52 -36.27 3.97 8.62
N ASP A 53 -37.58 3.99 8.33
CA ASP A 53 -38.27 3.00 7.47
C ASP A 53 -37.83 3.12 6.01
N SER A 54 -37.73 4.35 5.49
CA SER A 54 -37.48 4.63 4.07
C SER A 54 -36.04 4.38 3.64
N LEU A 55 -35.08 4.59 4.55
CA LEU A 55 -33.65 4.37 4.31
C LEU A 55 -33.12 3.11 5.00
N ASP A 56 -34.02 2.32 5.60
CA ASP A 56 -33.73 1.05 6.25
C ASP A 56 -32.63 1.18 7.33
N HIS A 57 -32.82 2.13 8.24
CA HIS A 57 -31.90 2.40 9.35
C HIS A 57 -32.22 1.60 10.62
N TRP A 58 -33.26 0.76 10.62
CA TRP A 58 -33.79 -0.01 11.77
C TRP A 58 -32.99 -1.24 12.21
N PHE A 59 -31.73 -1.38 11.80
CA PHE A 59 -31.00 -2.60 12.12
C PHE A 59 -30.57 -2.60 13.60
N ASP A 60 -31.28 -3.37 14.43
CA ASP A 60 -30.92 -3.67 15.83
C ASP A 60 -29.49 -4.25 15.94
N ASP A 61 -29.01 -4.93 14.89
CA ASP A 61 -27.67 -5.48 14.73
C ASP A 61 -26.77 -4.65 13.78
N ALA A 62 -27.05 -3.36 13.59
CA ALA A 62 -26.23 -2.50 12.73
C ALA A 62 -24.77 -2.52 13.21
N PRO A 63 -23.82 -2.91 12.34
CA PRO A 63 -22.41 -3.00 12.70
C PRO A 63 -21.89 -1.65 13.18
N GLU A 64 -21.38 -1.65 14.41
CA GLU A 64 -20.87 -0.47 15.10
C GLU A 64 -19.35 -0.40 15.01
N CYS A 65 -18.82 0.80 14.86
CA CYS A 65 -17.39 1.06 14.90
C CYS A 65 -16.88 1.11 16.34
N ASP A 66 -16.04 0.16 16.75
CA ASP A 66 -15.44 0.14 18.10
C ASP A 66 -14.59 1.38 18.45
N LEU A 67 -14.20 2.18 17.47
CA LEU A 67 -13.34 3.35 17.65
C LEU A 67 -14.11 4.68 17.76
N CYS A 68 -15.28 4.78 17.14
CA CYS A 68 -16.09 6.00 17.13
C CYS A 68 -17.58 5.79 17.41
N TYR A 69 -17.98 4.54 17.66
CA TYR A 69 -19.33 4.09 18.01
C TYR A 69 -20.41 4.46 16.97
N ARG A 70 -20.01 4.68 15.70
CA ARG A 70 -20.96 4.85 14.60
C ARG A 70 -21.51 3.52 14.15
N ARG A 71 -22.81 3.49 13.92
CA ARG A 71 -23.52 2.36 13.33
C ARG A 71 -23.63 2.55 11.82
N TYR A 72 -23.47 1.45 11.08
CA TYR A 72 -23.52 1.44 9.62
C TYR A 72 -24.60 0.49 9.14
N SER A 73 -25.22 0.81 8.00
CA SER A 73 -26.25 -0.05 7.39
C SER A 73 -25.72 -1.41 6.94
N THR A 74 -24.40 -1.56 6.73
CA THR A 74 -23.77 -2.84 6.34
C THR A 74 -22.36 -2.97 6.91
N GLN A 75 -21.89 -4.22 7.09
CA GLN A 75 -20.50 -4.48 7.53
C GLN A 75 -19.48 -3.90 6.55
N LYS A 76 -19.78 -3.94 5.24
CA LYS A 76 -18.93 -3.33 4.21
C LYS A 76 -18.81 -1.81 4.35
N ALA A 77 -19.89 -1.14 4.75
CA ALA A 77 -19.85 0.31 5.01
C ALA A 77 -19.02 0.62 6.26
N LEU A 78 -19.13 -0.20 7.31
CA LEU A 78 -18.24 -0.14 8.47
C LEU A 78 -16.77 -0.37 8.08
N ASP A 79 -16.47 -1.40 7.30
CA ASP A 79 -15.10 -1.71 6.87
C ASP A 79 -14.50 -0.58 6.02
N THR A 80 -15.32 0.02 5.15
CA THR A 80 -14.92 1.19 4.35
C THR A 80 -14.60 2.38 5.23
N HIS A 81 -15.44 2.65 6.23
CA HIS A 81 -15.20 3.69 7.23
C HIS A 81 -13.91 3.44 8.03
N MET A 82 -13.68 2.21 8.48
CA MET A 82 -12.46 1.83 9.20
C MET A 82 -11.20 2.12 8.36
N ILE A 83 -11.27 1.92 7.04
CA ILE A 83 -10.18 2.21 6.12
C ILE A 83 -10.00 3.72 5.91
N GLU A 84 -11.10 4.45 5.71
CA GLU A 84 -11.07 5.85 5.31
C GLU A 84 -10.77 6.80 6.48
N ASP A 85 -11.40 6.58 7.63
CA ASP A 85 -11.37 7.51 8.76
C ASP A 85 -10.44 7.08 9.89
N HIS A 86 -10.26 5.76 10.06
CA HIS A 86 -9.40 5.21 11.11
C HIS A 86 -8.05 4.69 10.61
N ILE A 87 -7.86 4.64 9.29
CA ILE A 87 -6.64 4.09 8.67
C ILE A 87 -6.35 2.70 9.27
N TYR A 88 -7.39 1.89 9.37
CA TYR A 88 -7.43 0.62 10.07
C TYR A 88 -7.92 -0.50 9.15
N CYS A 89 -7.31 -1.68 9.27
CA CYS A 89 -7.76 -2.89 8.60
C CYS A 89 -8.42 -3.82 9.62
N ALA A 90 -9.74 -3.99 9.51
CA ALA A 90 -10.53 -4.84 10.41
C ALA A 90 -10.12 -6.32 10.31
N GLU A 91 -9.95 -6.86 9.09
CA GLU A 91 -9.51 -8.24 8.86
C GLU A 91 -8.13 -8.60 9.44
N CYS A 92 -7.27 -7.60 9.65
CA CYS A 92 -5.94 -7.76 10.24
C CYS A 92 -5.82 -7.24 11.66
N GLU A 93 -6.89 -6.62 12.17
CA GLU A 93 -6.93 -5.89 13.43
C GLU A 93 -5.73 -4.94 13.60
N ARG A 94 -5.42 -4.16 12.55
CA ARG A 94 -4.19 -3.37 12.50
C ARG A 94 -4.41 -1.94 12.03
N SER A 95 -3.87 -0.98 12.79
CA SER A 95 -3.81 0.44 12.42
C SER A 95 -2.53 0.78 11.65
N PHE A 96 -2.61 1.79 10.79
CA PHE A 96 -1.50 2.26 9.98
C PHE A 96 -1.28 3.77 10.16
N GLN A 97 -0.03 4.19 9.96
CA GLN A 97 0.39 5.58 10.16
C GLN A 97 -0.17 6.55 9.12
N ASN A 98 -0.53 6.06 7.93
CA ASN A 98 -1.10 6.86 6.86
C ASN A 98 -1.88 6.00 5.86
N ARG A 99 -2.76 6.65 5.07
CA ARG A 99 -3.58 6.00 4.04
C ARG A 99 -2.75 5.23 3.01
N HIS A 100 -1.56 5.71 2.67
CA HIS A 100 -0.70 5.04 1.70
C HIS A 100 -0.24 3.66 2.18
N ASN A 101 0.17 3.55 3.44
CA ASN A 101 0.62 2.30 4.05
C ASN A 101 -0.54 1.30 4.16
N LEU A 102 -1.74 1.78 4.52
CA LEU A 102 -2.93 0.94 4.52
C LEU A 102 -3.28 0.45 3.11
N GLN A 103 -3.21 1.32 2.10
CA GLN A 103 -3.48 0.92 0.73
C GLN A 103 -2.50 -0.16 0.25
N GLN A 104 -1.20 -0.03 0.54
CA GLN A 104 -0.22 -1.08 0.24
C GLN A 104 -0.55 -2.38 0.97
N HIS A 105 -1.01 -2.30 2.22
CA HIS A 105 -1.42 -3.47 2.99
C HIS A 105 -2.64 -4.17 2.39
N LEU A 106 -3.70 -3.43 2.03
CA LEU A 106 -4.89 -3.96 1.36
C LEU A 106 -4.58 -4.53 -0.04
N ASN A 107 -3.49 -4.07 -0.66
CA ASN A 107 -2.98 -4.62 -1.92
C ASN A 107 -2.12 -5.89 -1.72
N SER A 108 -1.87 -6.32 -0.48
CA SER A 108 -1.09 -7.52 -0.21
C SER A 108 -1.86 -8.80 -0.52
N ALA A 109 -1.13 -9.91 -0.67
CA ALA A 109 -1.69 -11.23 -0.97
C ALA A 109 -2.71 -11.72 0.08
N ARG A 110 -2.74 -11.13 1.28
CA ARG A 110 -3.69 -11.48 2.34
C ARG A 110 -5.10 -10.92 2.08
N HIS A 111 -5.21 -9.71 1.54
CA HIS A 111 -6.50 -9.03 1.29
C HIS A 111 -6.95 -9.12 -0.16
N ARG A 112 -6.03 -9.37 -1.08
CA ARG A 112 -6.34 -9.53 -2.50
C ARG A 112 -5.90 -10.90 -3.01
N SER A 113 -6.86 -11.66 -3.54
CA SER A 113 -6.57 -12.86 -4.34
C SER A 113 -6.21 -12.50 -5.79
N THR A 114 -5.35 -11.52 -6.00
CA THR A 114 -4.82 -11.25 -7.34
C THR A 114 -3.74 -12.27 -7.65
N ASN A 115 -4.03 -13.24 -8.52
CA ASN A 115 -3.04 -14.25 -8.93
C ASN A 115 -2.42 -13.85 -10.26
N VAL A 116 -1.28 -13.17 -10.19
CA VAL A 116 -0.43 -12.96 -11.36
C VAL A 116 0.39 -14.24 -11.58
N LYS A 117 0.05 -15.00 -12.61
CA LYS A 117 0.77 -16.22 -12.98
C LYS A 117 2.09 -15.88 -13.65
N CYS A 118 3.16 -16.54 -13.20
CA CYS A 118 4.45 -16.51 -13.87
C CYS A 118 4.33 -17.19 -15.24
N PRO A 119 4.71 -16.54 -16.35
CA PRO A 119 4.58 -17.12 -17.69
C PRO A 119 5.54 -18.30 -17.92
N PHE A 120 6.59 -18.44 -17.11
CA PHE A 120 7.60 -19.49 -17.27
C PHE A 120 7.32 -20.72 -16.39
N CYS A 121 7.14 -20.53 -15.08
CA CYS A 121 6.89 -21.66 -14.17
C CYS A 121 5.40 -21.96 -13.92
N GLY A 122 4.51 -21.02 -14.21
CA GLY A 122 3.07 -21.15 -13.90
C GLY A 122 2.71 -20.83 -12.45
N ASP A 123 3.69 -20.58 -11.58
CA ASP A 123 3.44 -20.21 -10.17
C ASP A 123 2.64 -18.91 -10.09
N SER A 124 1.62 -18.91 -9.24
CA SER A 124 0.84 -17.70 -8.97
C SER A 124 1.53 -16.85 -7.91
N ARG A 125 1.60 -15.54 -8.17
CA ARG A 125 2.13 -14.53 -7.24
C ARG A 125 1.02 -13.54 -6.93
N GLY A 126 0.96 -13.09 -5.67
CA GLY A 126 -0.12 -12.21 -5.19
C GLY A 126 -0.15 -10.82 -5.83
N THR A 127 0.98 -10.36 -6.38
CA THR A 127 1.13 -9.03 -7.01
C THR A 127 2.10 -9.09 -8.20
N ALA A 128 1.98 -8.12 -9.11
CA ALA A 128 2.91 -7.90 -10.21
C ALA A 128 4.35 -7.64 -9.70
N SER A 129 4.52 -6.81 -8.67
CA SER A 129 5.82 -6.61 -8.01
C SER A 129 6.41 -7.92 -7.46
N GLY A 130 5.57 -8.80 -6.90
CA GLY A 130 5.97 -10.12 -6.43
C GLY A 130 6.40 -11.07 -7.55
N LEU A 131 5.74 -11.01 -8.71
CA LEU A 131 6.19 -11.74 -9.91
C LEU A 131 7.55 -11.25 -10.39
N VAL A 132 7.74 -9.93 -10.50
CA VAL A 132 9.03 -9.38 -10.94
C VAL A 132 10.13 -9.77 -9.95
N HIS A 133 9.87 -9.68 -8.65
CA HIS A 133 10.84 -10.06 -7.62
C HIS A 133 11.20 -11.55 -7.68
N HIS A 134 10.24 -12.43 -7.96
CA HIS A 134 10.48 -13.86 -8.20
C HIS A 134 11.44 -14.09 -9.38
N LEU A 135 11.32 -13.30 -10.44
CA LEU A 135 12.21 -13.37 -11.60
C LEU A 135 13.57 -12.72 -11.34
N GLU A 136 13.62 -11.55 -10.72
CA GLU A 136 14.88 -10.81 -10.45
C GLU A 136 15.82 -11.57 -9.51
N ARG A 137 15.27 -12.39 -8.60
CA ARG A 137 16.05 -13.22 -7.68
C ARG A 137 16.42 -14.60 -8.22
N GLY A 138 16.05 -14.91 -9.46
CA GLY A 138 16.29 -16.24 -10.03
C GLY A 138 15.55 -17.36 -9.30
N GLN A 139 14.43 -17.05 -8.66
CA GLN A 139 13.62 -18.05 -7.95
C GLN A 139 12.75 -18.88 -8.91
N CYS A 140 12.71 -18.51 -10.21
CA CYS A 140 11.97 -19.25 -11.21
C CYS A 140 12.77 -20.45 -11.73
N PRO A 141 12.29 -21.69 -11.54
CA PRO A 141 13.03 -22.89 -11.95
C PRO A 141 13.14 -23.04 -13.47
N ARG A 142 12.17 -22.49 -14.23
CA ARG A 142 12.14 -22.59 -15.70
C ARG A 142 12.79 -21.41 -16.41
N ALA A 143 13.06 -20.31 -15.70
CA ALA A 143 13.71 -19.12 -16.24
C ALA A 143 14.58 -18.48 -15.15
N PRO A 144 15.85 -18.88 -15.00
CA PRO A 144 16.77 -18.31 -14.02
C PRO A 144 17.25 -16.92 -14.50
N LEU A 145 16.31 -16.00 -14.57
CA LEU A 145 16.58 -14.58 -14.74
C LEU A 145 17.26 -14.08 -13.47
N ASP A 146 18.14 -13.11 -13.64
CA ASP A 146 18.72 -12.33 -12.55
C ASP A 146 18.47 -10.85 -12.87
N ARG A 147 18.73 -9.98 -11.90
CA ARG A 147 18.59 -8.52 -12.06
C ARG A 147 19.19 -8.00 -13.37
N ASP A 148 20.40 -8.45 -13.71
CA ASP A 148 21.15 -7.96 -14.86
C ASP A 148 20.57 -8.44 -16.18
N LYS A 149 20.24 -9.73 -16.29
CA LYS A 149 19.58 -10.32 -17.46
C LYS A 149 18.21 -9.67 -17.67
N LEU A 150 17.46 -9.45 -16.59
CA LEU A 150 16.15 -8.80 -16.69
C LEU A 150 16.29 -7.35 -17.17
N TYR A 151 17.24 -6.59 -16.63
CA TYR A 151 17.52 -5.23 -17.08
C TYR A 151 17.90 -5.17 -18.56
N ARG A 152 18.79 -6.07 -19.03
CA ARG A 152 19.16 -6.17 -20.45
C ARG A 152 17.93 -6.47 -21.32
N ALA A 153 17.08 -7.40 -20.91
CA ALA A 153 15.86 -7.74 -21.64
C ALA A 153 14.88 -6.56 -21.73
N ILE A 154 14.74 -5.77 -20.66
CA ILE A 154 13.88 -4.58 -20.65
C ILE A 154 14.45 -3.47 -21.51
N ARG A 155 15.77 -3.22 -21.43
CA ARG A 155 16.43 -2.19 -22.24
C ARG A 155 16.32 -2.47 -23.74
N GLN A 156 16.32 -3.73 -24.17
CA GLN A 156 16.06 -4.11 -25.57
C GLN A 156 14.64 -3.74 -26.03
N ARG A 157 13.67 -3.69 -25.10
CA ARG A 157 12.26 -3.40 -25.38
C ARG A 157 11.87 -1.95 -25.10
N ASP A 158 12.74 -1.20 -24.43
CA ASP A 158 12.60 0.20 -24.08
C ASP A 158 13.72 1.04 -24.73
N PRO A 159 13.77 1.13 -26.09
CA PRO A 159 14.82 1.85 -26.80
C PRO A 159 14.80 3.35 -26.51
N ASP A 160 13.64 3.89 -26.16
CA ASP A 160 13.46 5.31 -25.83
C ASP A 160 13.91 5.62 -24.39
N GLY A 161 13.99 4.62 -23.51
CA GLY A 161 14.39 4.79 -22.12
C GLY A 161 13.27 5.43 -21.30
N VAL A 162 12.03 5.03 -21.54
CA VAL A 162 10.85 5.52 -20.80
C VAL A 162 10.92 5.13 -19.33
N ILE A 163 11.42 3.92 -19.03
CA ILE A 163 11.56 3.43 -17.65
C ILE A 163 13.00 3.02 -17.33
N SER A 164 13.76 2.59 -18.33
CA SER A 164 15.14 2.15 -18.17
C SER A 164 16.11 3.32 -18.37
N LYS A 165 17.10 3.44 -17.49
CA LYS A 165 18.15 4.46 -17.63
C LYS A 165 19.11 4.06 -18.74
N LYS A 166 19.44 5.00 -19.64
CA LYS A 166 20.47 4.83 -20.67
C LYS A 166 21.85 5.08 -20.08
N LEU A 167 22.32 4.13 -19.26
CA LEU A 167 23.65 4.20 -18.66
C LEU A 167 24.71 3.92 -19.74
N ILE A 168 25.74 4.79 -19.78
CA ILE A 168 26.90 4.67 -20.67
C ILE A 168 27.88 3.62 -20.11
N GLU A 169 28.14 3.69 -18.81
CA GLU A 169 29.02 2.78 -18.07
C GLU A 169 28.19 1.91 -17.13
N TRP A 170 27.62 0.82 -17.65
CA TRP A 170 27.05 -0.23 -16.80
C TRP A 170 27.48 -1.60 -17.31
N HIS A 171 28.18 -2.35 -16.45
CA HIS A 171 28.84 -3.62 -16.78
C HIS A 171 28.16 -4.84 -16.12
N GLY A 172 27.21 -4.61 -15.21
CA GLY A 172 26.60 -5.63 -14.38
C GLY A 172 26.39 -5.14 -12.95
N SER A 173 25.76 -5.97 -12.12
CA SER A 173 25.69 -5.78 -10.67
C SER A 173 27.01 -6.18 -10.02
N ASP A 174 27.49 -5.35 -9.09
CA ASP A 174 28.65 -5.70 -8.27
C ASP A 174 28.27 -6.79 -7.27
N THR A 175 29.15 -7.78 -7.07
CA THR A 175 28.99 -8.81 -6.04
C THR A 175 29.96 -8.54 -4.90
N TYR A 176 29.41 -8.44 -3.68
CA TYR A 176 30.20 -8.24 -2.47
C TYR A 176 30.06 -9.46 -1.56
N GLU A 177 31.18 -9.91 -0.99
CA GLU A 177 31.20 -10.99 0.00
C GLU A 177 31.98 -10.53 1.23
N ALA A 178 31.32 -10.57 2.38
CA ALA A 178 31.95 -10.36 3.68
C ALA A 178 32.63 -11.65 4.15
N THR A 179 33.81 -11.50 4.73
CA THR A 179 34.51 -12.54 5.48
C THR A 179 34.55 -12.20 6.97
N SER A 180 35.09 -13.10 7.80
CA SER A 180 35.30 -12.85 9.24
C SER A 180 36.07 -11.57 9.55
N LYS A 181 36.85 -11.06 8.58
CA LYS A 181 37.60 -9.79 8.69
C LYS A 181 36.73 -8.54 8.78
N ALA A 182 35.46 -8.62 8.38
CA ALA A 182 34.53 -7.50 8.50
C ALA A 182 33.99 -7.31 9.94
N TYR A 183 34.47 -8.10 10.90
CA TYR A 183 34.10 -7.98 12.30
C TYR A 183 34.81 -6.78 12.95
N ASN A 184 34.02 -5.82 13.41
CA ASN A 184 34.52 -4.67 14.15
C ASN A 184 34.52 -5.01 15.66
N HIS A 185 35.72 -5.23 16.22
CA HIS A 185 35.91 -5.55 17.64
C HIS A 185 35.53 -4.40 18.58
N GLN A 186 35.54 -3.14 18.12
CA GLN A 186 35.18 -1.99 18.96
C GLN A 186 33.67 -1.92 19.18
N CYS A 187 32.88 -2.30 18.16
CA CYS A 187 31.42 -2.31 18.23
C CYS A 187 30.84 -3.70 18.56
N GLY A 188 31.66 -4.75 18.57
CA GLY A 188 31.23 -6.12 18.83
C GLY A 188 30.33 -6.71 17.73
N ALA A 189 30.39 -6.18 16.50
CA ALA A 189 29.48 -6.52 15.41
C ALA A 189 30.18 -6.53 14.03
N TYR A 190 29.56 -7.17 13.04
CA TYR A 190 30.01 -7.11 11.65
C TYR A 190 29.59 -5.78 11.01
N GLU A 191 30.51 -5.10 10.34
CA GLU A 191 30.27 -3.79 9.76
C GLU A 191 30.25 -3.83 8.23
N CYS A 192 29.27 -3.18 7.61
CA CYS A 192 29.28 -2.95 6.18
C CYS A 192 30.08 -1.69 5.83
N TYR A 193 31.28 -1.81 5.27
CA TYR A 193 32.14 -0.66 4.95
C TYR A 193 31.59 0.33 3.90
N LEU A 194 30.54 -0.04 3.17
CA LEU A 194 29.90 0.85 2.19
C LEU A 194 28.86 1.79 2.83
N CYS A 195 28.33 1.46 4.01
CA CYS A 195 27.29 2.26 4.67
C CYS A 195 27.35 2.30 6.20
N HIS A 196 28.37 1.67 6.78
CA HIS A 196 28.64 1.57 8.22
C HIS A 196 27.51 0.99 9.07
N ASN A 197 26.57 0.26 8.46
CA ASN A 197 25.57 -0.50 9.21
C ASN A 197 26.21 -1.70 9.93
N LEU A 198 25.77 -1.92 11.17
CA LEU A 198 26.22 -3.01 12.02
C LEU A 198 25.27 -4.21 11.96
N PHE A 199 25.83 -5.41 11.99
CA PHE A 199 25.12 -6.69 11.88
C PHE A 199 25.61 -7.66 12.95
N SER A 200 24.68 -8.40 13.55
CA SER A 200 24.97 -9.37 14.61
C SER A 200 25.68 -10.63 14.13
N SER A 201 25.69 -10.91 12.82
CA SER A 201 26.34 -12.10 12.26
C SER A 201 26.89 -11.87 10.85
N LEU A 202 27.90 -12.65 10.48
CA LEU A 202 28.48 -12.65 9.12
C LEU A 202 27.42 -12.99 8.06
N ARG A 203 26.52 -13.93 8.38
CA ARG A 203 25.40 -14.31 7.50
C ARG A 203 24.47 -13.12 7.26
N ALA A 204 24.13 -12.36 8.29
CA ALA A 204 23.27 -11.18 8.15
C ALA A 204 23.94 -10.10 7.29
N LEU A 205 25.26 -9.88 7.44
CA LEU A 205 26.01 -8.96 6.60
C LEU A 205 26.04 -9.42 5.13
N ASN A 206 26.30 -10.70 4.88
CA ASN A 206 26.27 -11.26 3.52
C ASN A 206 24.88 -11.22 2.89
N GLN A 207 23.82 -11.41 3.68
CA GLN A 207 22.44 -11.22 3.21
C GLN A 207 22.14 -9.76 2.86
N HIS A 208 22.72 -8.81 3.59
CA HIS A 208 22.66 -7.37 3.26
C HIS A 208 23.41 -7.05 1.97
N PHE A 209 24.57 -7.67 1.69
CA PHE A 209 25.26 -7.52 0.41
C PHE A 209 24.52 -8.14 -0.79
N ALA A 210 23.76 -9.22 -0.57
CA ALA A 210 22.86 -9.78 -1.58
C ALA A 210 21.63 -8.89 -1.86
N SER A 211 21.41 -7.85 -1.06
CA SER A 211 20.35 -6.86 -1.27
C SER A 211 20.79 -5.81 -2.30
N PRO A 212 19.87 -5.24 -3.11
CA PRO A 212 20.19 -4.20 -4.08
C PRO A 212 20.49 -2.82 -3.43
N ARG A 213 20.85 -2.77 -2.14
CA ARG A 213 21.03 -1.55 -1.35
C ARG A 213 22.21 -0.71 -1.84
N HIS A 214 23.26 -1.36 -2.32
CA HIS A 214 24.47 -0.72 -2.87
C HIS A 214 24.55 -0.80 -4.38
N GLN A 215 23.45 -1.19 -5.03
CA GLN A 215 23.40 -1.34 -6.48
C GLN A 215 22.98 -0.03 -7.13
N GLN A 216 23.56 0.27 -8.29
CA GLN A 216 23.20 1.44 -9.07
C GLN A 216 21.71 1.43 -9.47
N ASN A 217 21.06 2.58 -9.45
CA ASN A 217 19.69 2.69 -9.95
C ASN A 217 19.64 2.48 -11.46
N LEU A 218 18.85 1.50 -11.91
CA LEU A 218 18.70 1.13 -13.32
C LEU A 218 17.40 1.66 -13.93
N TYR A 219 16.42 1.98 -13.08
CA TYR A 219 15.08 2.38 -13.49
C TYR A 219 14.72 3.73 -12.90
N HIS A 220 13.82 4.43 -13.58
CA HIS A 220 13.27 5.70 -13.12
C HIS A 220 11.76 5.77 -13.40
N CYS A 221 11.08 6.64 -12.66
CA CYS A 221 9.68 6.93 -12.93
C CYS A 221 9.54 7.89 -14.13
N PRO A 222 8.72 7.57 -15.15
CA PRO A 222 8.44 8.47 -16.28
C PRO A 222 7.52 9.65 -15.91
N GLY A 223 6.92 9.64 -14.72
CA GLY A 223 6.04 10.71 -14.27
C GLY A 223 6.78 12.05 -14.17
N ARG A 224 6.31 13.07 -14.88
CA ARG A 224 6.96 14.39 -14.96
C ARG A 224 7.18 15.07 -13.59
N SER A 225 6.30 14.78 -12.62
CA SER A 225 6.38 15.27 -11.24
C SER A 225 7.13 14.31 -10.29
N CYS A 226 7.48 13.10 -10.74
CA CYS A 226 8.10 12.07 -9.92
C CYS A 226 9.55 11.83 -10.33
N ARG A 227 10.49 12.22 -9.48
CA ARG A 227 11.94 12.01 -9.70
C ARG A 227 12.50 10.77 -8.99
N LYS A 228 11.65 9.79 -8.67
CA LYS A 228 12.09 8.57 -7.99
C LYS A 228 12.84 7.65 -8.94
N GLU A 229 13.92 7.09 -8.42
CA GLU A 229 14.76 6.11 -9.09
C GLU A 229 14.79 4.81 -8.30
N PHE A 230 15.03 3.71 -9.01
CA PHE A 230 14.96 2.37 -8.43
C PHE A 230 16.13 1.51 -8.92
N SER A 231 16.70 0.74 -8.00
CA SER A 231 17.72 -0.28 -8.31
C SER A 231 17.12 -1.57 -8.86
N THR A 232 15.83 -1.83 -8.65
CA THR A 232 15.13 -3.02 -9.16
C THR A 232 13.85 -2.67 -9.90
N LEU A 233 13.47 -3.49 -10.86
CA LEU A 233 12.19 -3.37 -11.55
C LEU A 233 11.04 -3.65 -10.57
N ALA A 234 11.18 -4.63 -9.67
CA ALA A 234 10.16 -4.87 -8.65
C ALA A 234 9.88 -3.62 -7.80
N GLY A 235 10.92 -2.83 -7.49
CA GLY A 235 10.79 -1.56 -6.80
C GLY A 235 10.01 -0.51 -7.60
N LEU A 236 10.28 -0.38 -8.90
CA LEU A 236 9.53 0.51 -9.80
C LEU A 236 8.06 0.06 -9.93
N ILE A 237 7.80 -1.23 -10.11
CA ILE A 237 6.44 -1.78 -10.22
C ILE A 237 5.67 -1.58 -8.92
N ASN A 238 6.29 -1.82 -7.76
CA ASN A 238 5.67 -1.53 -6.47
C ASN A 238 5.37 -0.03 -6.33
N HIS A 239 6.24 0.85 -6.83
CA HIS A 239 5.96 2.28 -6.85
C HIS A 239 4.72 2.63 -7.69
N PHE A 240 4.52 1.99 -8.85
CA PHE A 240 3.29 2.17 -9.64
C PHE A 240 2.05 1.54 -8.98
N GLU A 241 2.18 0.35 -8.41
CA GLU A 241 1.10 -0.30 -7.63
C GLU A 241 0.64 0.54 -6.45
N SER A 242 1.56 1.29 -5.85
CA SER A 242 1.27 2.16 -4.71
C SER A 242 0.53 3.46 -5.09
N GLU A 243 0.34 3.71 -6.40
CA GLU A 243 -0.24 4.92 -6.99
C GLU A 243 0.38 6.25 -6.51
N SER A 244 1.54 6.20 -5.84
CA SER A 244 2.15 7.36 -5.17
C SER A 244 2.61 8.47 -6.11
N CYS A 245 2.79 8.19 -7.41
CA CYS A 245 3.13 9.18 -8.42
C CYS A 245 1.97 9.56 -9.35
N GLY A 246 0.82 8.88 -9.26
CA GLY A 246 -0.32 9.10 -10.16
C GLY A 246 -0.07 8.75 -11.64
N PHE A 247 1.09 8.15 -11.99
CA PHE A 247 1.42 7.82 -13.38
C PHE A 247 0.60 6.64 -13.92
N MET A 248 0.37 5.61 -13.10
CA MET A 248 -0.45 4.44 -13.43
C MET A 248 -1.27 4.00 -12.23
N ARG A 249 -2.46 3.45 -12.50
CA ARG A 249 -3.33 2.83 -11.49
C ARG A 249 -2.93 1.37 -11.25
N PHE A 250 -3.11 0.88 -10.03
CA PHE A 250 -2.74 -0.47 -9.60
C PHE A 250 -3.27 -1.56 -10.55
N GLN A 251 -4.55 -1.50 -10.92
CA GLN A 251 -5.18 -2.52 -11.79
C GLN A 251 -4.58 -2.54 -13.20
N ALA A 252 -4.20 -1.38 -13.73
CA ALA A 252 -3.54 -1.31 -15.03
C ALA A 252 -2.15 -1.96 -14.97
N VAL A 253 -1.41 -1.76 -13.87
CA VAL A 253 -0.10 -2.40 -13.65
C VAL A 253 -0.22 -3.92 -13.54
N GLN A 254 -1.21 -4.44 -12.80
CA GLN A 254 -1.44 -5.88 -12.67
C GLN A 254 -1.74 -6.54 -14.02
N SER A 255 -2.56 -5.90 -14.86
CA SER A 255 -2.93 -6.44 -16.18
C SER A 255 -1.79 -6.33 -17.20
N SER A 256 -1.01 -5.25 -17.15
CA SER A 256 0.06 -4.99 -18.11
C SER A 256 1.37 -5.71 -17.80
N ILE A 257 1.57 -6.22 -16.57
CA ILE A 257 2.86 -6.84 -16.20
C ILE A 257 3.21 -8.06 -17.05
N GLN A 258 2.20 -8.83 -17.48
CA GLN A 258 2.43 -9.96 -18.37
C GLN A 258 2.96 -9.49 -19.74
N ASN A 259 2.58 -8.32 -20.21
CA ASN A 259 3.12 -7.76 -21.46
C ASN A 259 4.58 -7.31 -21.31
N ILE A 260 4.94 -6.79 -20.13
CA ILE A 260 6.32 -6.37 -19.83
C ILE A 260 7.25 -7.59 -19.73
N VAL A 261 6.75 -8.70 -19.16
CA VAL A 261 7.54 -9.89 -18.80
C VAL A 261 7.46 -11.03 -19.83
N SER A 262 6.44 -11.07 -20.70
CA SER A 262 6.28 -12.12 -21.74
C SER A 262 7.23 -11.94 -22.92
N SER A 263 7.51 -13.00 -23.68
CA SER A 263 8.47 -12.99 -24.81
C SER A 263 8.06 -12.12 -26.00
N ASP A 264 6.76 -11.85 -26.19
CA ASP A 264 6.22 -11.63 -27.54
C ASP A 264 5.83 -10.20 -27.93
N ARG A 265 5.98 -9.19 -27.06
CA ARG A 265 5.57 -7.81 -27.41
C ARG A 265 6.55 -6.73 -26.95
N ARG A 266 6.68 -5.68 -27.77
CA ARG A 266 7.30 -4.40 -27.40
C ARG A 266 6.57 -3.85 -26.16
N ILE A 267 7.29 -3.17 -25.26
CA ILE A 267 6.67 -2.50 -24.11
C ILE A 267 5.82 -1.35 -24.66
N GLY A 268 4.53 -1.60 -24.84
CA GLY A 268 3.52 -0.57 -25.11
C GLY A 268 2.94 -0.13 -23.78
N PHE A 269 3.12 1.14 -23.45
CA PHE A 269 2.47 1.82 -22.34
C PHE A 269 1.12 2.38 -22.77
#